data_AF-A0A7R9TZJ6-F1
#
_entry.id   AF-A0A7R9TZJ6-F1
#
_cell.length_a   1.000
_cell.length_b   1.000
_cell.length_c   1.000
_cell.angle_alpha   90.00
_cell.angle_beta   90.00
_cell.angle_gamma   90.00
#
_symmetry.space_group_name_H-M   'P 1'
#
loop_
_entity.id
_entity.type
_entity.pdbx_description
1 polymer ?
#
loop_
_entity_poly.entity_id
_entity_poly.type
_entity_poly.pdbx_seq_one_letter_code
_entity_poly.pdbx_strand_id
1 'polypeptide(L)'
;GGERVMKKPGSQHRRAVHFQRMRGLTRHLRAIASLDVGAAAAALRDGLHAGVSERARETALSTPAVRAGAHAMWKLPPRALWEDLARRFRAVARVVADADDAALACAEALSGQTAHSYFVPFALVSVAAVARVRTSLHQLAVDVVASYNALRPLLSDGAMPPPGLGESWWDDAKAPESLKCEWVSVAGA
;
A
#
# COMPACT_ATOMS: atom_id res chain seq x y z
N GLY A 1 0.05 18.32 -9.49
CA GLY A 1 1.05 19.36 -9.12
C GLY A 1 2.43 19.13 -9.72
N GLY A 2 3.03 17.96 -9.51
CA GLY A 2 4.45 17.70 -9.84
C GLY A 2 4.84 17.70 -11.33
N GLU A 3 3.97 17.24 -12.23
CA GLU A 3 4.31 17.18 -13.68
C GLU A 3 4.52 18.56 -14.32
N ARG A 4 3.87 19.62 -13.81
CA ARG A 4 4.05 20.97 -14.34
C ARG A 4 5.41 21.56 -13.98
N VAL A 5 6.01 21.15 -12.87
CA VAL A 5 7.34 21.63 -12.42
C VAL A 5 8.46 21.07 -13.31
N MET A 6 8.30 19.86 -13.87
CA MET A 6 9.32 19.24 -14.73
C MET A 6 9.27 19.67 -16.21
N LYS A 7 8.16 20.24 -16.70
CA LYS A 7 7.99 20.56 -18.13
C LYS A 7 8.78 21.79 -18.61
N LYS A 8 9.05 22.78 -17.75
CA LYS A 8 9.81 23.99 -18.12
C LYS A 8 11.35 23.90 -17.99
N PRO A 9 11.95 23.20 -17.00
CA PRO A 9 13.41 23.10 -16.88
C PRO A 9 14.05 21.89 -17.60
N GLY A 10 13.26 21.03 -18.25
CA GLY A 10 13.72 19.74 -18.77
C GLY A 10 14.77 19.81 -19.89
N SER A 11 14.86 20.92 -20.62
CA SER A 11 15.88 21.14 -21.66
C SER A 11 17.19 21.71 -21.10
N GLN A 12 17.18 22.47 -20.01
CA GLN A 12 18.36 23.13 -19.43
C GLN A 12 19.12 22.28 -18.40
N HIS A 13 18.45 21.40 -17.66
CA HIS A 13 19.06 20.66 -16.53
C HIS A 13 19.03 19.14 -16.67
N ARG A 14 18.90 18.61 -17.90
CA ARG A 14 18.73 17.18 -18.18
C ARG A 14 19.85 16.29 -17.61
N ARG A 15 21.08 16.82 -17.49
CA ARG A 15 22.27 16.13 -16.94
C ARG A 15 22.53 16.44 -15.46
N ALA A 16 21.77 17.34 -14.83
CA ALA A 16 22.01 17.70 -13.45
C ALA A 16 21.57 16.58 -12.49
N VAL A 17 22.39 16.33 -11.46
CA VAL A 17 22.18 15.23 -10.49
C VAL A 17 20.81 15.34 -9.81
N HIS A 18 20.41 16.53 -9.35
CA HIS A 18 19.11 16.74 -8.71
C HIS A 18 17.94 16.39 -9.64
N PHE A 19 18.07 16.68 -10.94
CA PHE A 19 17.03 16.38 -11.93
C PHE A 19 16.94 14.89 -12.27
N GLN A 20 18.08 14.19 -12.30
CA GLN A 20 18.13 12.73 -12.43
C GLN A 20 17.49 12.05 -11.21
N ARG A 21 17.78 12.54 -10.00
CA ARG A 21 17.18 12.03 -8.75
C ARG A 21 15.66 12.25 -8.70
N MET A 22 15.16 13.43 -9.06
CA MET A 22 13.71 13.69 -9.18
C MET A 22 13.03 12.79 -10.23
N ARG A 23 13.69 12.52 -11.36
CA ARG A 23 13.19 11.57 -12.36
C ARG A 23 13.18 10.14 -11.82
N GLY A 24 14.20 9.74 -11.06
CA GLY A 24 14.26 8.47 -10.33
C GLY A 24 13.04 8.30 -9.44
N LEU A 25 12.81 9.26 -8.53
CA LEU A 25 11.64 9.28 -7.65
C LEU A 25 10.33 9.20 -8.43
N THR A 26 10.19 9.95 -9.53
CA THR A 26 8.99 9.89 -10.38
C THR A 26 8.75 8.50 -10.99
N ARG A 27 9.82 7.75 -11.31
CA ARG A 27 9.69 6.37 -11.80
C ARG A 27 9.15 5.44 -10.71
N HIS A 28 9.63 5.55 -9.48
CA HIS A 28 9.08 4.77 -8.35
C HIS A 28 7.61 5.09 -8.10
N LEU A 29 7.22 6.38 -8.11
CA LEU A 29 5.82 6.76 -7.96
C LEU A 29 4.91 6.18 -9.07
N ARG A 30 5.41 6.12 -10.30
CA ARG A 30 4.69 5.46 -11.41
C ARG A 30 4.63 3.95 -11.23
N ALA A 31 5.69 3.32 -10.72
CA ALA A 31 5.69 1.90 -10.40
C ALA A 31 4.64 1.57 -9.33
N ILE A 32 4.54 2.37 -8.27
CA ILE A 32 3.48 2.25 -7.25
C ILE A 32 2.10 2.36 -7.90
N ALA A 33 1.88 3.37 -8.74
CA ALA A 33 0.59 3.54 -9.42
C ALA A 33 0.25 2.36 -10.34
N SER A 34 1.23 1.76 -11.00
CA SER A 34 1.03 0.61 -11.92
C SER A 34 0.69 -0.69 -11.21
N LEU A 35 0.95 -0.81 -9.90
CA LEU A 35 0.57 -1.99 -9.12
C LEU A 35 -0.95 -2.09 -8.93
N ASP A 36 -1.69 -1.00 -9.15
CA ASP A 36 -3.16 -0.97 -9.22
C ASP A 36 -3.85 -1.80 -8.13
N VAL A 37 -3.46 -1.52 -6.88
CA VAL A 37 -4.03 -2.17 -5.68
C VAL A 37 -5.54 -1.92 -5.60
N GLY A 38 -6.01 -0.76 -6.10
CA GLY A 38 -7.42 -0.40 -6.13
C GLY A 38 -8.25 -1.36 -6.98
N ALA A 39 -7.81 -1.67 -8.19
CA ALA A 39 -8.50 -2.66 -9.03
C ALA A 39 -8.49 -4.06 -8.41
N ALA A 40 -7.38 -4.49 -7.81
CA ALA A 40 -7.29 -5.79 -7.15
C ALA A 40 -8.21 -5.87 -5.91
N ALA A 41 -8.30 -4.80 -5.12
CA ALA A 41 -9.20 -4.71 -3.99
C ALA A 41 -10.68 -4.70 -4.43
N ALA A 42 -10.99 -3.99 -5.52
CA ALA A 42 -12.32 -4.02 -6.12
C ALA A 42 -12.69 -5.42 -6.61
N ALA A 43 -11.78 -6.12 -7.30
CA ALA A 43 -12.01 -7.48 -7.75
C ALA A 43 -12.25 -8.46 -6.59
N LEU A 44 -11.50 -8.35 -5.49
CA LEU A 44 -11.73 -9.14 -4.28
C LEU A 44 -13.10 -8.85 -3.66
N ARG A 45 -13.45 -7.56 -3.53
CA ARG A 45 -14.75 -7.12 -3.02
C ARG A 45 -15.90 -7.65 -3.89
N ASP A 46 -15.78 -7.53 -5.20
CA ASP A 46 -16.81 -7.99 -6.14
C ASP A 46 -16.91 -9.52 -6.12
N GLY A 47 -15.78 -10.23 -5.95
CA GLY A 47 -15.76 -11.68 -5.71
C GLY A 47 -16.45 -12.10 -4.40
N LEU A 48 -16.31 -11.31 -3.33
CA LEU A 48 -17.07 -11.51 -2.08
C LEU A 48 -18.58 -11.29 -2.29
N HIS A 49 -18.96 -10.36 -3.16
CA HIS A 49 -20.36 -10.04 -3.44
C HIS A 49 -21.03 -10.98 -4.43
N ALA A 50 -20.30 -11.58 -5.37
CA ALA A 50 -20.84 -12.46 -6.42
C ALA A 50 -21.60 -13.69 -5.87
N GLY A 51 -21.39 -14.05 -4.60
CA GLY A 51 -22.05 -15.18 -3.95
C GLY A 51 -23.31 -14.85 -3.15
N VAL A 52 -23.69 -13.57 -2.97
CA VAL A 52 -24.73 -13.16 -2.02
C VAL A 52 -25.69 -12.15 -2.65
N SER A 53 -26.97 -12.52 -2.81
CA SER A 53 -28.00 -11.55 -3.22
C SER A 53 -28.27 -10.54 -2.09
N GLU A 54 -28.60 -9.29 -2.44
CA GLU A 54 -28.85 -8.21 -1.49
C GLU A 54 -29.94 -8.59 -0.47
N ARG A 55 -31.00 -9.25 -0.96
CA ARG A 55 -32.08 -9.81 -0.14
C ARG A 55 -31.62 -10.95 0.78
N ALA A 56 -30.72 -11.82 0.33
CA ALA A 56 -30.13 -12.87 1.18
C ALA A 56 -29.22 -12.28 2.26
N ARG A 57 -28.53 -11.16 1.98
CA ARG A 57 -27.72 -10.43 2.96
C ARG A 57 -28.56 -9.78 4.06
N GLU A 58 -29.61 -9.05 3.70
CA GLU A 58 -30.54 -8.46 4.67
C GLU A 58 -31.20 -9.52 5.55
N THR A 59 -31.61 -10.62 4.92
CA THR A 59 -32.23 -11.76 5.64
C THR A 59 -31.22 -12.42 6.58
N ALA A 60 -29.99 -12.67 6.14
CA ALA A 60 -28.92 -13.24 6.96
C ALA A 60 -28.58 -12.34 8.16
N LEU A 61 -28.42 -11.03 7.96
CA LEU A 61 -28.17 -10.07 9.04
C LEU A 61 -29.32 -10.01 10.07
N SER A 62 -30.56 -10.29 9.63
CA SER A 62 -31.73 -10.37 10.50
C SER A 62 -31.89 -11.74 11.19
N THR A 63 -31.13 -12.77 10.83
CA THR A 63 -31.35 -14.13 11.36
C THR A 63 -30.79 -14.26 12.78
N PRO A 64 -31.49 -14.94 13.72
CA PRO A 64 -31.00 -15.16 15.10
C PRO A 64 -29.64 -15.85 15.17
N ALA A 65 -29.33 -16.71 14.19
CA ALA A 65 -28.03 -17.35 14.02
C ALA A 65 -26.89 -16.32 13.89
N VAL A 66 -26.99 -15.36 12.99
CA VAL A 66 -25.97 -14.30 12.81
C VAL A 66 -25.90 -13.37 14.03
N ARG A 67 -27.03 -13.10 14.69
CA ARG A 67 -27.08 -12.37 15.97
C ARG A 67 -26.46 -13.14 17.15
N ALA A 68 -26.50 -14.47 17.11
CA ALA A 68 -25.88 -15.38 18.06
C ALA A 68 -24.43 -15.78 17.67
N GLY A 69 -23.87 -15.15 16.63
CA GLY A 69 -22.52 -15.41 16.16
C GLY A 69 -22.38 -16.63 15.24
N ALA A 70 -23.44 -17.30 14.80
CA ALA A 70 -23.37 -18.30 13.74
C ALA A 70 -23.30 -17.60 12.37
N HIS A 71 -22.09 -17.61 11.83
CA HIS A 71 -21.67 -16.90 10.62
C HIS A 71 -22.51 -17.30 9.41
N ALA A 72 -22.99 -16.32 8.66
CA ALA A 72 -23.26 -16.57 7.26
C ALA A 72 -21.95 -17.12 6.66
N MET A 73 -21.96 -18.36 6.16
CA MET A 73 -20.88 -18.87 5.33
C MET A 73 -20.89 -18.05 4.04
N TRP A 74 -20.27 -16.87 4.09
CA TRP A 74 -20.00 -16.08 2.90
C TRP A 74 -19.14 -16.97 2.01
N LYS A 75 -19.58 -17.21 0.78
CA LYS A 75 -18.75 -17.92 -0.19
C LYS A 75 -17.43 -17.18 -0.27
N LEU A 76 -16.37 -17.88 0.08
CA LEU A 76 -15.03 -17.33 -0.04
C LEU A 76 -14.78 -17.06 -1.52
N PRO A 77 -14.15 -15.93 -1.86
CA PRO A 77 -13.78 -15.65 -3.24
C PRO A 77 -12.81 -16.74 -3.77
N PRO A 78 -12.47 -16.73 -5.06
CA PRO A 78 -11.39 -17.56 -5.55
C PRO A 78 -10.05 -17.17 -4.91
N ARG A 79 -9.24 -18.19 -4.55
CA ARG A 79 -7.94 -17.99 -3.88
C ARG A 79 -6.98 -17.05 -4.60
N ALA A 80 -7.01 -17.09 -5.91
CA ALA A 80 -6.22 -16.21 -6.76
C ALA A 80 -6.46 -14.70 -6.48
N LEU A 81 -7.67 -14.29 -6.07
CA LEU A 81 -7.99 -12.87 -5.88
C LEU A 81 -7.30 -12.28 -4.65
N TRP A 82 -7.29 -12.99 -3.53
CA TRP A 82 -6.61 -12.49 -2.32
C TRP A 82 -5.10 -12.68 -2.40
N GLU A 83 -4.61 -13.73 -3.06
CA GLU A 83 -3.17 -13.88 -3.33
C GLU A 83 -2.64 -12.80 -4.28
N ASP A 84 -3.44 -12.35 -5.27
CA ASP A 84 -3.07 -11.23 -6.13
C ASP A 84 -2.97 -9.93 -5.36
N LEU A 85 -3.97 -9.65 -4.51
CA LEU A 85 -3.96 -8.46 -3.66
C LEU A 85 -2.79 -8.48 -2.66
N ALA A 86 -2.51 -9.61 -2.02
CA ALA A 86 -1.37 -9.78 -1.11
C ALA A 86 -0.03 -9.57 -1.82
N ARG A 87 0.15 -10.13 -3.02
CA ARG A 87 1.35 -9.92 -3.84
C ARG A 87 1.54 -8.45 -4.20
N ARG A 88 0.47 -7.75 -4.57
CA ARG A 88 0.51 -6.30 -4.86
C ARG A 88 0.84 -5.47 -3.63
N PHE A 89 0.28 -5.79 -2.46
CA PHE A 89 0.65 -5.13 -1.21
C PHE A 89 2.14 -5.30 -0.88
N ARG A 90 2.68 -6.51 -1.00
CA ARG A 90 4.12 -6.76 -0.79
C ARG A 90 4.97 -6.01 -1.81
N ALA A 91 4.53 -5.94 -3.07
CA ALA A 91 5.21 -5.16 -4.11
C ALA A 91 5.18 -3.66 -3.80
N VAL A 92 4.05 -3.11 -3.32
CA VAL A 92 3.97 -1.71 -2.91
C VAL A 92 4.94 -1.45 -1.76
N ALA A 93 4.95 -2.28 -0.72
CA ALA A 93 5.86 -2.10 0.42
C ALA A 93 7.34 -2.05 -0.01
N ARG A 94 7.76 -2.93 -0.94
CA ARG A 94 9.11 -2.92 -1.51
C ARG A 94 9.41 -1.64 -2.28
N VAL A 95 8.52 -1.25 -3.21
CA VAL A 95 8.72 -0.06 -4.03
C VAL A 95 8.68 1.21 -3.18
N VAL A 96 7.89 1.24 -2.10
CA VAL A 96 7.83 2.35 -1.14
C VAL A 96 9.15 2.50 -0.39
N ALA A 97 9.78 1.41 0.05
CA ALA A 97 11.10 1.46 0.68
C ALA A 97 12.14 2.05 -0.29
N ASP A 98 12.21 1.54 -1.53
CA ASP A 98 13.12 2.08 -2.56
C ASP A 98 12.82 3.56 -2.88
N ALA A 99 11.54 3.94 -2.87
CA ALA A 99 11.11 5.31 -3.12
C ALA A 99 11.50 6.27 -1.98
N ASP A 100 11.51 5.80 -0.72
CA ASP A 100 11.94 6.61 0.42
C ASP A 100 13.43 6.94 0.31
N ASP A 101 14.27 5.95 0.01
CA ASP A 101 15.71 6.14 -0.22
C ASP A 101 15.96 7.12 -1.38
N ALA A 102 15.22 6.95 -2.48
CA ALA A 102 15.28 7.87 -3.62
C ALA A 102 14.83 9.29 -3.26
N ALA A 103 13.82 9.43 -2.39
CA ALA A 103 13.33 10.72 -1.90
C ALA A 103 14.38 11.40 -1.01
N LEU A 104 15.02 10.65 -0.10
CA LEU A 104 16.11 11.16 0.74
C LEU A 104 17.29 11.64 -0.11
N ALA A 105 17.76 10.82 -1.04
CA ALA A 105 18.81 11.21 -1.97
C ALA A 105 18.41 12.45 -2.79
N CYS A 106 17.15 12.56 -3.21
CA CYS A 106 16.67 13.74 -3.92
C CYS A 106 16.71 14.99 -3.03
N ALA A 107 16.27 14.89 -1.78
CA ALA A 107 16.30 15.97 -0.81
C ALA A 107 17.74 16.45 -0.55
N GLU A 108 18.68 15.54 -0.32
CA GLU A 108 20.10 15.86 -0.12
C GLU A 108 20.69 16.64 -1.30
N ALA A 109 20.43 16.19 -2.53
CA ALA A 109 20.95 16.87 -3.72
C ALA A 109 20.36 18.27 -3.90
N LEU A 110 19.09 18.47 -3.54
CA LEU A 110 18.45 19.78 -3.59
C LEU A 110 18.91 20.69 -2.44
N SER A 111 19.13 20.14 -1.24
CA SER A 111 19.73 20.85 -0.10
C SER A 111 21.14 21.33 -0.43
N GLY A 112 21.93 20.52 -1.14
CA GLY A 112 23.23 20.94 -1.68
C GLY A 112 23.12 22.13 -2.63
N GLN A 113 22.10 22.18 -3.49
CA GLN A 113 21.86 23.34 -4.37
C GLN A 113 21.52 24.60 -3.57
N THR A 114 20.70 24.48 -2.51
CA THR A 114 20.39 25.61 -1.63
C THR A 114 21.63 26.11 -0.89
N ALA A 115 22.49 25.20 -0.40
CA ALA A 115 23.71 25.57 0.32
C ALA A 115 24.70 26.33 -0.58
N HIS A 116 24.78 25.97 -1.86
CA HIS A 116 25.59 26.68 -2.85
C HIS A 116 24.89 27.90 -3.49
N SER A 117 23.73 28.31 -2.96
CA SER A 117 22.92 29.45 -3.46
C SER A 117 22.50 29.37 -4.94
N TYR A 118 22.49 28.16 -5.53
CA TYR A 118 22.05 27.97 -6.90
C TYR A 118 20.54 27.71 -6.97
N PHE A 119 19.83 28.49 -7.80
CA PHE A 119 18.38 28.29 -8.07
C PHE A 119 17.55 28.11 -6.78
N VAL A 120 17.86 28.88 -5.74
CA VAL A 120 17.31 28.72 -4.37
C VAL A 120 15.78 28.62 -4.32
N PRO A 121 15.00 29.47 -5.02
CA PRO A 121 13.53 29.37 -4.98
C PRO A 121 13.01 28.02 -5.52
N PHE A 122 13.64 27.50 -6.58
CA PHE A 122 13.29 26.20 -7.15
C PHE A 122 13.66 25.05 -6.20
N ALA A 123 14.86 25.11 -5.62
CA ALA A 123 15.36 24.08 -4.73
C ALA A 123 14.50 23.98 -3.46
N LEU A 124 14.11 25.10 -2.84
CA LEU A 124 13.21 25.12 -1.68
C LEU A 124 11.83 24.52 -1.98
N VAL A 125 11.21 24.92 -3.09
CA VAL A 125 9.91 24.36 -3.52
C VAL A 125 10.04 22.86 -3.80
N SER A 126 11.14 22.43 -4.40
CA SER A 126 11.38 21.02 -4.73
C SER A 126 11.63 20.18 -3.47
N VAL A 127 12.38 20.68 -2.49
CA VAL A 127 12.57 20.02 -1.19
C VAL A 127 11.23 19.88 -0.47
N ALA A 128 10.42 20.94 -0.43
CA ALA A 128 9.09 20.88 0.18
C ALA A 128 8.18 19.85 -0.53
N ALA A 129 8.25 19.76 -1.85
CA ALA A 129 7.53 18.75 -2.61
C ALA A 129 8.00 17.33 -2.29
N VAL A 130 9.33 17.10 -2.23
CA VAL A 130 9.91 15.81 -1.86
C VAL A 130 9.53 15.42 -0.44
N ALA A 131 9.54 16.35 0.51
CA ALA A 131 9.11 16.10 1.89
C ALA A 131 7.65 15.63 1.95
N ARG A 132 6.75 16.28 1.20
CA ARG A 132 5.34 15.86 1.11
C ARG A 132 5.20 14.46 0.51
N VAL A 133 5.94 14.17 -0.57
CA VAL A 133 5.97 12.83 -1.17
C VAL A 133 6.41 11.80 -0.13
N ARG A 134 7.45 12.11 0.65
CA ARG A 134 7.97 11.23 1.70
C ARG A 134 6.93 10.92 2.77
N THR A 135 6.22 11.95 3.25
CA THR A 135 5.09 11.75 4.19
C THR A 135 4.01 10.86 3.59
N SER A 136 3.66 11.04 2.32
CA SER A 136 2.70 10.18 1.64
C SER A 136 3.19 8.74 1.46
N LEU A 137 4.49 8.52 1.23
CA LEU A 137 5.08 7.19 1.15
C LEU A 137 5.00 6.46 2.50
N HIS A 138 5.31 7.14 3.60
CA HIS A 138 5.17 6.56 4.93
C HIS A 138 3.72 6.23 5.27
N GLN A 139 2.78 7.14 4.96
CA GLN A 139 1.36 6.86 5.15
C GLN A 139 0.92 5.65 4.34
N LEU A 140 1.34 5.56 3.08
CA LEU A 140 1.06 4.42 2.23
C LEU A 140 1.63 3.11 2.80
N ALA A 141 2.85 3.13 3.35
CA ALA A 141 3.44 1.95 4.00
C ALA A 141 2.57 1.47 5.17
N VAL A 142 2.14 2.39 6.04
CA VAL A 142 1.26 2.08 7.18
C VAL A 142 -0.09 1.53 6.70
N ASP A 143 -0.70 2.16 5.70
CA ASP A 143 -1.99 1.75 5.15
C ASP A 143 -1.92 0.36 4.52
N VAL A 144 -0.81 0.05 3.82
CA VAL A 144 -0.56 -1.26 3.23
C VAL A 144 -0.41 -2.34 4.29
N VAL A 145 0.37 -2.07 5.36
CA VAL A 145 0.55 -3.02 6.47
C VAL A 145 -0.78 -3.24 7.21
N ALA A 146 -1.52 -2.17 7.50
CA ALA A 146 -2.83 -2.27 8.14
C ALA A 146 -3.82 -3.08 7.29
N SER A 147 -3.89 -2.80 5.99
CA SER A 147 -4.76 -3.52 5.05
C SER A 147 -4.37 -4.99 4.90
N TYR A 148 -3.07 -5.27 4.85
CA TYR A 148 -2.53 -6.62 4.81
C TYR A 148 -2.90 -7.40 6.08
N ASN A 149 -2.72 -6.80 7.26
CA ASN A 149 -3.08 -7.42 8.54
C ASN A 149 -4.58 -7.67 8.67
N ALA A 150 -5.42 -6.77 8.13
CA ALA A 150 -6.88 -6.98 8.07
C ALA A 150 -7.27 -8.16 7.17
N LEU A 151 -6.52 -8.39 6.08
CA LEU A 151 -6.76 -9.51 5.17
C LEU A 151 -6.09 -10.81 5.61
N ARG A 152 -5.09 -10.74 6.47
CA ARG A 152 -4.30 -11.88 6.97
C ARG A 152 -5.15 -13.12 7.28
N PRO A 153 -6.31 -13.03 7.96
CA PRO A 153 -7.13 -14.19 8.26
C PRO A 153 -7.76 -14.87 7.02
N LEU A 154 -8.15 -14.09 6.01
CA LEU A 154 -8.64 -14.64 4.73
C LEU A 154 -7.53 -15.36 3.96
N LEU A 155 -6.29 -14.92 4.16
CA LEU A 155 -5.13 -15.41 3.44
C LEU A 155 -4.64 -16.77 3.99
N SER A 156 -4.77 -17.06 5.29
CA SER A 156 -4.28 -18.30 5.92
C SER A 156 -5.16 -19.52 5.69
N ASP A 157 -6.43 -19.45 6.09
CA ASP A 157 -7.32 -20.62 6.17
C ASP A 157 -8.49 -20.54 5.19
N GLY A 158 -8.56 -19.45 4.42
CA GLY A 158 -9.75 -19.13 3.66
C GLY A 158 -10.96 -19.06 4.58
N ALA A 159 -10.83 -18.50 5.79
CA ALA A 159 -11.96 -18.31 6.69
C ALA A 159 -11.79 -16.93 7.34
N MET A 160 -12.84 -16.11 7.32
CA MET A 160 -12.82 -14.83 8.02
C MET A 160 -13.17 -15.07 9.49
N PRO A 161 -12.40 -14.55 10.47
CA PRO A 161 -12.71 -14.73 11.86
C PRO A 161 -14.00 -13.99 12.18
N PRO A 162 -14.76 -14.48 13.17
CA PRO A 162 -15.88 -13.75 13.71
C PRO A 162 -15.43 -12.37 14.23
N PRO A 163 -16.22 -11.31 14.04
CA PRO A 163 -15.96 -10.04 14.72
C PRO A 163 -15.90 -10.27 16.23
N GLY A 164 -14.79 -9.91 16.88
CA GLY A 164 -14.62 -10.00 18.34
C GLY A 164 -13.72 -11.13 18.85
N LEU A 165 -13.18 -11.99 17.98
CA LEU A 165 -12.10 -12.91 18.34
C LEU A 165 -10.74 -12.23 18.09
N GLY A 166 -9.93 -12.11 19.15
CA GLY A 166 -8.59 -11.53 19.09
C GLY A 166 -7.57 -12.42 18.36
N GLU A 167 -6.29 -12.01 18.41
CA GLU A 167 -5.15 -12.62 17.69
C GLU A 167 -4.91 -14.12 17.96
N SER A 168 -5.57 -14.72 18.96
CA SER A 168 -5.40 -16.11 19.41
C SER A 168 -5.87 -17.19 18.42
N TRP A 169 -6.46 -16.81 17.28
CA TRP A 169 -6.89 -17.75 16.25
C TRP A 169 -5.81 -18.02 15.18
N TRP A 170 -4.67 -17.32 15.26
CA TRP A 170 -3.62 -17.39 14.26
C TRP A 170 -2.45 -18.29 14.66
N ASP A 171 -2.01 -19.15 13.74
CA ASP A 171 -0.80 -19.98 13.86
C ASP A 171 0.18 -19.63 12.72
N ASP A 172 1.19 -18.80 13.01
CA ASP A 172 2.23 -18.37 12.04
C ASP A 172 2.96 -19.55 11.38
N ALA A 173 3.00 -20.71 12.04
CA ALA A 173 3.67 -21.89 11.52
C ALA A 173 2.94 -22.50 10.30
N LYS A 174 1.63 -22.28 10.16
CA LYS A 174 0.79 -22.87 9.10
C LYS A 174 0.52 -21.93 7.93
N ALA A 175 0.94 -20.67 8.03
CA ALA A 175 0.73 -19.69 6.96
C ALA A 175 1.51 -20.04 5.68
N PRO A 176 0.90 -19.97 4.48
CA PRO A 176 1.59 -20.03 3.19
C PRO A 176 2.79 -19.06 3.14
N GLU A 177 3.91 -19.44 2.50
CA GLU A 177 5.11 -18.59 2.47
C GLU A 177 4.89 -17.21 1.83
N SER A 178 3.95 -17.12 0.88
CA SER A 178 3.53 -15.85 0.29
C SER A 178 2.96 -14.86 1.31
N LEU A 179 2.55 -15.37 2.48
CA LEU A 179 1.87 -14.66 3.54
C LEU A 179 2.68 -14.46 4.81
N LYS A 180 3.83 -15.12 4.89
CA LYS A 180 4.83 -14.84 5.92
C LYS A 180 5.37 -13.44 5.65
N CYS A 181 4.89 -12.47 6.42
CA CYS A 181 5.51 -11.16 6.49
C CYS A 181 6.82 -11.34 7.26
N GLU A 182 7.96 -11.08 6.60
CA GLU A 182 9.27 -10.97 7.27
C GLU A 182 9.30 -9.81 8.31
N TRP A 183 8.30 -8.94 8.25
CA TRP A 183 8.07 -7.84 9.17
C TRP A 183 7.16 -8.33 10.29
N VAL A 184 7.75 -9.03 11.26
CA VAL A 184 7.12 -9.31 12.55
C VAL A 184 6.86 -7.95 13.20
N SER A 185 5.63 -7.68 13.63
CA SER A 185 5.37 -6.53 14.50
C SER A 185 6.29 -6.66 15.70
N VAL A 186 7.12 -5.65 15.95
CA VAL A 186 7.90 -5.57 17.20
C VAL A 186 6.87 -5.37 18.31
N ALA A 187 6.30 -6.48 18.80
CA ALA A 187 5.50 -6.50 20.00
C ALA A 187 6.45 -6.19 21.15
N GLY A 188 6.19 -5.07 21.83
CA GLY A 188 6.74 -4.63 23.11
C GLY A 188 8.04 -5.26 23.59
N ALA A 189 9.12 -4.47 23.54
CA ALA A 189 10.12 -4.52 24.60
C ALA A 189 9.52 -4.03 25.92
#